data_AF-A0A1H1PXV3-F1
#
_entry.id   AF-A0A1H1PXV3-F1
#
_cell.length_a   1.000
_cell.length_b   1.000
_cell.length_c   1.000
_cell.angle_alpha   90.00
_cell.angle_beta   90.00
_cell.angle_gamma   90.00
#
_symmetry.space_group_name_H-M   'P 1'
#
loop_
_entity.id
_entity.type
_entity.pdbx_description
1 polymer ?
#
loop_
_entity_poly.entity_id
_entity_poly.type
_entity_poly.pdbx_seq_one_letter_code
_entity_poly.pdbx_strand_id
1 'polypeptide(L)'
;MLTRVRPARLLVAACVLLAFALVGGAALFAAVLLDRGAGLTALLADDGKSPQTESPSPSLPPNARGEGSPAIEPDAEDEREPAVDDVLVDEADVLYQRALDATASLGELDGTQMIPPYRRDSFGDGWVDVDRNGCSTRNDVLERDLDAVTWLPDRRCVVATGTLQDPYTGASIPFFHDAVAPEGSRGSQGVQVDHIISLSAAHDGGAWAWTEAERIAFANDPETLLAVDGAANASKGDRGPSAWLPDDPGFWCDYSARYVEVAVEYGLAVERADRLMLQDVLQACV
;
A
#
# COMPACT_ATOMS: atom_id res chain seq x y z
N MET A 1 -7.32 -77.11 7.52
CA MET A 1 -6.18 -76.65 8.35
C MET A 1 -6.24 -75.12 8.33
N LEU A 2 -6.97 -74.44 9.24
CA LEU A 2 -6.58 -74.04 10.61
C LEU A 2 -5.13 -73.50 10.60
N THR A 3 -4.83 -72.22 10.83
CA THR A 3 -5.23 -71.42 12.01
C THR A 3 -5.07 -69.89 11.79
N ARG A 4 -5.97 -69.14 12.45
CA ARG A 4 -5.88 -67.70 12.78
C ARG A 4 -4.76 -67.45 13.81
N VAL A 5 -4.07 -66.30 13.74
CA VAL A 5 -3.57 -65.59 14.94
C VAL A 5 -3.55 -64.05 14.69
N ARG A 6 -4.45 -63.33 15.38
CA ARG A 6 -4.26 -62.01 16.02
C ARG A 6 -4.66 -62.25 17.49
N PRO A 7 -4.12 -61.59 18.54
CA PRO A 7 -4.05 -60.11 18.66
C PRO A 7 -2.93 -59.55 19.59
N ALA A 8 -2.85 -58.22 19.74
CA ALA A 8 -2.78 -57.54 21.05
C ALA A 8 -2.84 -56.02 20.87
N ARG A 9 -3.86 -55.40 21.47
CA ARG A 9 -3.94 -53.96 21.76
C ARG A 9 -3.25 -53.72 23.11
N LEU A 10 -2.47 -52.66 23.22
CA LEU A 10 -2.03 -52.12 24.52
C LEU A 10 -2.49 -50.66 24.62
N LEU A 11 -3.47 -50.45 25.50
CA LEU A 11 -3.84 -49.17 26.08
C LEU A 11 -2.82 -48.81 27.15
N VAL A 12 -2.28 -47.59 27.13
CA VAL A 12 -1.69 -46.97 28.32
C VAL A 12 -2.32 -45.59 28.47
N ALA A 13 -3.05 -45.44 29.57
CA ALA A 13 -3.60 -44.19 30.04
C ALA A 13 -2.51 -43.36 30.73
N ALA A 14 -2.51 -42.05 30.50
CA ALA A 14 -1.75 -41.08 31.29
C ALA A 14 -2.70 -39.96 31.76
N CYS A 15 -3.05 -40.01 33.04
CA CYS A 15 -3.51 -38.85 33.80
C CYS A 15 -2.30 -38.27 34.53
N VAL A 16 -2.07 -36.95 34.50
CA VAL A 16 -1.78 -36.11 35.69
C VAL A 16 -1.93 -34.63 35.33
N LEU A 17 -2.70 -33.99 36.21
CA LEU A 17 -3.03 -32.59 36.44
C LEU A 17 -1.87 -31.58 36.35
N LEU A 18 -2.17 -30.38 35.85
CA LEU A 18 -1.47 -29.15 36.21
C LEU A 18 -2.47 -28.01 36.38
N ALA A 19 -2.50 -27.46 37.58
CA ALA A 19 -3.26 -26.30 38.01
C ALA A 19 -2.36 -25.07 37.97
N PHE A 20 -2.86 -23.92 37.48
CA PHE A 20 -2.30 -22.61 37.84
C PHE A 20 -3.36 -21.49 37.80
N ALA A 21 -3.56 -20.93 39.00
CA ALA A 21 -3.75 -19.53 39.39
C ALA A 21 -4.69 -18.57 38.62
N LEU A 22 -5.68 -18.10 39.38
CA LEU A 22 -6.33 -16.79 39.42
C LEU A 22 -5.40 -15.60 39.12
N VAL A 23 -5.86 -14.59 38.37
CA VAL A 23 -5.99 -13.15 38.77
C VAL A 23 -6.85 -12.42 37.73
N GLY A 24 -7.84 -11.65 38.20
CA GLY A 24 -8.58 -10.64 37.43
C GLY A 24 -10.03 -10.58 37.91
N GLY A 25 -10.62 -9.47 38.33
CA GLY A 25 -10.22 -8.07 38.38
C GLY A 25 -11.53 -7.33 38.62
N ALA A 26 -11.69 -6.64 39.75
CA ALA A 26 -12.90 -5.90 40.08
C ALA A 26 -12.56 -4.41 40.20
N ALA A 27 -13.37 -3.62 39.50
CA ALA A 27 -13.27 -2.19 39.28
C ALA A 27 -13.36 -1.34 40.56
N LEU A 28 -12.77 -0.15 40.51
CA LEU A 28 -13.23 0.99 41.30
C LEU A 28 -12.99 2.32 40.57
N PHE A 29 -14.09 3.03 40.36
CA PHE A 29 -14.22 4.43 40.01
C PHE A 29 -13.68 5.34 41.13
N ALA A 30 -13.05 6.46 40.77
CA ALA A 30 -13.19 7.74 41.50
C ALA A 30 -12.70 8.90 40.62
N ALA A 31 -13.47 9.98 40.63
CA ALA A 31 -13.33 11.17 39.82
C ALA A 31 -12.81 12.37 40.64
N VAL A 32 -12.19 13.33 39.93
CA VAL A 32 -12.13 14.78 40.21
C VAL A 32 -11.35 15.24 41.45
N LEU A 33 -10.39 16.17 41.24
CA LEU A 33 -10.45 17.55 41.76
C LEU A 33 -9.37 18.43 41.10
N LEU A 34 -9.79 19.63 40.69
CA LEU A 34 -8.95 20.73 40.26
C LEU A 34 -8.10 21.23 41.43
N ASP A 35 -6.88 21.68 41.15
CA ASP A 35 -6.29 22.77 41.94
C ASP A 35 -5.64 23.82 41.03
N ARG A 36 -5.95 25.08 41.33
CA ARG A 36 -5.44 26.30 40.72
C ARG A 36 -4.92 27.18 41.86
N GLY A 37 -3.66 27.59 41.78
CA GLY A 37 -3.11 28.72 42.54
C GLY A 37 -1.58 28.66 42.57
N ALA A 38 -0.84 29.48 41.82
CA ALA A 38 -0.56 30.92 41.98
C ALA A 38 0.39 31.25 43.14
N GLY A 39 1.50 31.95 42.83
CA GLY A 39 2.40 32.61 43.79
C GLY A 39 3.89 32.39 43.48
N LEU A 40 4.51 33.15 42.55
CA LEU A 40 5.30 34.37 42.78
C LEU A 40 6.48 34.20 43.76
N THR A 41 7.73 34.34 43.29
CA THR A 41 8.75 35.33 43.77
C THR A 41 10.00 35.24 42.87
N ALA A 42 10.43 36.41 42.37
CA ALA A 42 11.64 36.62 41.57
C ALA A 42 12.89 36.78 42.44
N LEU A 43 14.08 36.44 41.91
CA LEU A 43 15.36 37.07 42.28
C LEU A 43 16.44 36.81 41.20
N LEU A 44 16.96 37.94 40.66
CA LEU A 44 18.33 38.24 40.19
C LEU A 44 18.86 37.47 38.96
N ALA A 45 18.97 38.09 37.77
CA ALA A 45 20.01 39.04 37.33
C ALA A 45 21.43 38.45 37.33
N ASP A 46 21.98 38.16 36.14
CA ASP A 46 23.36 38.53 35.79
C ASP A 46 23.59 38.49 34.26
N ASP A 47 24.52 39.34 33.86
CA ASP A 47 24.91 39.89 32.58
C ASP A 47 25.36 38.93 31.46
N GLY A 48 25.38 39.43 30.21
CA GLY A 48 26.44 39.01 29.28
C GLY A 48 26.11 38.88 27.79
N LYS A 49 25.95 40.03 27.12
CA LYS A 49 26.58 40.34 25.81
C LYS A 49 26.34 39.41 24.60
N SER A 50 25.45 39.86 23.70
CA SER A 50 25.46 39.49 22.27
C SER A 50 25.87 40.70 21.43
N PRO A 51 26.80 40.60 20.46
CA PRO A 51 27.05 41.69 19.52
C PRO A 51 26.26 41.50 18.22
N GLN A 52 25.49 42.53 17.88
CA GLN A 52 25.01 42.76 16.53
C GLN A 52 26.17 43.19 15.63
N THR A 53 26.13 42.81 14.35
CA THR A 53 26.76 43.62 13.31
C THR A 53 25.91 43.59 12.04
N GLU A 54 25.69 44.79 11.52
CA GLU A 54 24.87 45.15 10.38
C GLU A 54 25.43 44.67 9.03
N SER A 55 24.52 44.67 8.06
CA SER A 55 24.72 44.57 6.61
C SER A 55 25.70 45.64 6.07
N PRO A 56 26.33 45.44 4.89
CA PRO A 56 25.73 46.05 3.69
C PRO A 56 25.93 45.27 2.37
N SER A 57 24.99 45.49 1.44
CA SER A 57 25.15 45.44 -0.03
C SER A 57 25.18 46.90 -0.55
N PRO A 58 25.43 47.25 -1.84
CA PRO A 58 25.60 46.44 -3.06
C PRO A 58 26.76 46.93 -3.99
N SER A 59 26.97 46.30 -5.16
CA SER A 59 27.36 46.96 -6.44
C SER A 59 27.48 45.98 -7.63
N LEU A 60 26.84 46.31 -8.76
CA LEU A 60 26.96 45.68 -10.09
C LEU A 60 27.88 46.52 -11.00
N PRO A 61 28.48 45.93 -12.05
CA PRO A 61 28.93 46.65 -13.25
C PRO A 61 28.19 46.21 -14.55
N PRO A 62 28.37 46.93 -15.68
CA PRO A 62 27.30 47.23 -16.63
C PRO A 62 27.38 46.53 -18.01
N ASN A 63 26.28 46.66 -18.76
CA ASN A 63 26.06 46.29 -20.17
C ASN A 63 27.15 46.78 -21.15
N ALA A 64 27.44 45.96 -22.17
CA ALA A 64 28.03 46.38 -23.43
C ALA A 64 27.27 45.76 -24.64
N ARG A 65 26.93 46.62 -25.59
CA ARG A 65 26.33 46.33 -26.91
C ARG A 65 27.39 45.86 -27.92
N GLY A 66 26.93 45.10 -28.91
CA GLY A 66 27.51 44.95 -30.26
C GLY A 66 26.65 43.96 -31.05
N GLU A 67 25.72 44.38 -31.91
CA GLU A 67 25.90 44.76 -33.33
C GLU A 67 26.67 43.71 -34.17
N GLY A 68 25.95 43.08 -35.11
CA GLY A 68 26.50 42.14 -36.08
C GLY A 68 25.44 41.34 -36.83
N SER A 69 24.65 42.00 -37.67
CA SER A 69 23.83 41.36 -38.71
C SER A 69 24.71 41.01 -39.92
N PRO A 70 24.41 39.90 -40.62
CA PRO A 70 24.39 40.02 -42.07
C PRO A 70 23.18 39.35 -42.75
N ALA A 71 22.71 40.06 -43.78
CA ALA A 71 22.21 39.62 -45.07
C ALA A 71 21.14 38.49 -45.15
N ILE A 72 19.96 38.93 -45.56
CA ILE A 72 18.86 38.15 -46.13
C ILE A 72 19.24 37.71 -47.55
N GLU A 73 19.16 36.40 -47.82
CA GLU A 73 18.95 35.85 -49.18
C GLU A 73 17.49 35.36 -49.28
N PRO A 74 16.79 35.60 -50.41
CA PRO A 74 15.43 35.10 -50.61
C PRO A 74 15.42 33.72 -51.29
N ASP A 75 14.26 33.07 -51.20
CA ASP A 75 13.79 31.91 -51.95
C ASP A 75 14.21 30.51 -51.46
N ALA A 76 13.40 29.99 -50.55
CA ALA A 76 12.75 28.70 -50.77
C ALA A 76 11.35 28.77 -50.14
N GLU A 77 10.31 28.62 -50.96
CA GLU A 77 8.96 28.32 -50.47
C GLU A 77 9.03 26.94 -49.81
N ASP A 78 9.28 26.96 -48.49
CA ASP A 78 9.12 25.81 -47.62
C ASP A 78 7.62 25.50 -47.59
N GLU A 79 7.22 24.48 -48.35
CA GLU A 79 5.93 23.81 -48.22
C GLU A 79 5.86 23.24 -46.81
N ARG A 80 5.55 24.11 -45.84
CA ARG A 80 5.30 23.74 -44.46
C ARG A 80 4.09 22.82 -44.47
N GLU A 81 4.35 21.52 -44.39
CA GLU A 81 3.35 20.54 -43.99
C GLU A 81 2.60 21.12 -42.78
N PRO A 82 1.26 21.02 -42.75
CA PRO A 82 0.50 21.55 -41.63
C PRO A 82 1.08 20.94 -40.36
N ALA A 83 1.52 21.81 -39.44
CA ALA A 83 1.88 21.39 -38.10
C ALA A 83 0.66 20.66 -37.54
N VAL A 84 0.74 19.34 -37.48
CA VAL A 84 -0.10 18.54 -36.61
C VAL A 84 0.20 19.06 -35.22
N ASP A 85 -0.77 19.76 -34.64
CA ASP A 85 -0.76 20.04 -33.20
C ASP A 85 -0.69 18.67 -32.54
N ASP A 86 0.51 18.33 -32.06
CA ASP A 86 0.76 17.13 -31.29
C ASP A 86 -0.04 17.33 -29.99
N VAL A 87 -1.25 16.79 -29.95
CA VAL A 87 -2.07 16.78 -28.74
C VAL A 87 -1.28 15.93 -27.76
N LEU A 88 -0.60 16.59 -26.82
CA LEU A 88 0.03 15.95 -25.68
C LEU A 88 -1.10 15.35 -24.84
N VAL A 89 -1.49 14.12 -25.15
CA VAL A 89 -2.41 13.35 -24.31
C VAL A 89 -1.59 12.92 -23.10
N ASP A 90 -2.06 13.22 -21.89
CA ASP A 90 -1.41 12.72 -20.68
C ASP A 90 -1.50 11.18 -20.69
N GLU A 91 -0.37 10.50 -20.45
CA GLU A 91 -0.35 9.04 -20.37
C GLU A 91 -1.31 8.54 -19.28
N ALA A 92 -1.49 9.33 -18.21
CA ALA A 92 -2.45 9.06 -17.16
C ALA A 92 -3.90 9.13 -17.65
N ASP A 93 -4.25 10.13 -18.46
CA ASP A 93 -5.61 10.25 -19.04
C ASP A 93 -5.93 9.05 -19.94
N VAL A 94 -4.95 8.58 -20.71
CA VAL A 94 -5.10 7.37 -21.55
C VAL A 94 -5.33 6.13 -20.69
N LEU A 95 -4.58 5.99 -19.59
CA LEU A 95 -4.74 4.89 -18.63
C LEU A 95 -6.14 4.91 -18.00
N TYR A 96 -6.57 6.06 -17.48
CA TYR A 96 -7.86 6.20 -16.81
C TYR A 96 -9.03 6.01 -17.76
N GLN A 97 -8.93 6.52 -19.00
CA GLN A 97 -9.96 6.30 -20.01
C GLN A 97 -10.06 4.81 -20.38
N ARG A 98 -8.93 4.11 -20.51
CA ARG A 98 -8.92 2.67 -20.75
C ARG A 98 -9.57 1.89 -19.62
N ALA A 99 -9.25 2.23 -18.38
CA ALA A 99 -9.87 1.61 -17.21
C ALA A 99 -11.37 1.90 -17.16
N LEU A 100 -11.79 3.14 -17.43
CA LEU A 100 -13.20 3.54 -17.49
C LEU A 100 -13.96 2.69 -18.50
N ASP A 101 -13.44 2.55 -19.71
CA ASP A 101 -14.04 1.71 -20.76
C ASP A 101 -14.11 0.23 -20.33
N ALA A 102 -13.05 -0.26 -19.68
CA ALA A 102 -12.94 -1.64 -19.23
C ALA A 102 -13.95 -1.99 -18.12
N THR A 103 -14.45 -1.02 -17.35
CA THR A 103 -15.50 -1.28 -16.35
C THR A 103 -16.72 -1.97 -16.95
N ALA A 104 -17.08 -1.66 -18.21
CA ALA A 104 -18.23 -2.26 -18.89
C ALA A 104 -18.08 -3.77 -19.15
N SER A 105 -16.84 -4.29 -19.08
CA SER A 105 -16.52 -5.71 -19.25
C SER A 105 -16.48 -6.50 -17.93
N LEU A 106 -16.50 -5.83 -16.78
CA LEU A 106 -16.45 -6.49 -15.48
C LEU A 106 -17.73 -7.29 -15.20
N GLY A 107 -17.54 -8.55 -14.82
CA GLY A 107 -18.63 -9.41 -14.35
C GLY A 107 -19.28 -8.85 -13.07
N GLU A 108 -20.56 -9.17 -12.87
CA GLU A 108 -21.25 -8.94 -11.58
C GLU A 108 -21.26 -10.21 -10.76
N LEU A 109 -21.02 -10.09 -9.44
CA LEU A 109 -21.26 -11.20 -8.52
C LEU A 109 -22.71 -11.68 -8.61
N ASP A 110 -22.89 -12.99 -8.85
CA ASP A 110 -24.20 -13.62 -8.82
C ASP A 110 -24.51 -14.07 -7.39
N GLY A 111 -25.33 -13.30 -6.68
CA GLY A 111 -25.77 -13.61 -5.32
C GLY A 111 -26.57 -14.92 -5.17
N THR A 112 -26.91 -15.60 -6.28
CA THR A 112 -27.53 -16.93 -6.26
C THR A 112 -26.52 -18.08 -6.40
N GLN A 113 -25.29 -17.78 -6.78
CA GLN A 113 -24.23 -18.77 -6.92
C GLN A 113 -23.80 -19.30 -5.56
N MET A 114 -23.77 -20.63 -5.41
CA MET A 114 -23.24 -21.26 -4.21
C MET A 114 -21.71 -21.32 -4.30
N ILE A 115 -21.05 -20.46 -3.52
CA ILE A 115 -19.59 -20.38 -3.41
C ILE A 115 -19.14 -21.08 -2.12
N PRO A 116 -18.09 -21.94 -2.15
CA PRO A 116 -17.51 -22.51 -0.94
C PRO A 116 -17.03 -21.42 0.02
N PRO A 117 -17.05 -21.63 1.34
CA PRO A 117 -16.53 -20.64 2.29
C PRO A 117 -15.07 -20.28 2.00
N TYR A 118 -14.75 -18.98 2.03
CA TYR A 118 -13.39 -18.50 1.88
C TYR A 118 -12.45 -19.06 2.95
N ARG A 119 -11.23 -19.39 2.52
CA ARG A 119 -10.16 -19.97 3.31
C ARG A 119 -8.85 -19.34 2.88
N ARG A 120 -8.21 -18.52 3.73
CA ARG A 120 -6.97 -17.80 3.37
C ARG A 120 -5.85 -18.73 2.93
N ASP A 121 -5.74 -19.90 3.55
CA ASP A 121 -4.78 -20.95 3.23
C ASP A 121 -4.97 -21.56 1.82
N SER A 122 -6.13 -21.34 1.17
CA SER A 122 -6.33 -21.75 -0.22
C SER A 122 -5.52 -20.92 -1.24
N PHE A 123 -4.99 -19.76 -0.82
CA PHE A 123 -4.11 -18.89 -1.60
C PHE A 123 -2.61 -19.11 -1.27
N GLY A 124 -2.29 -20.18 -0.55
CA GLY A 124 -0.94 -20.55 -0.14
C GLY A 124 -0.54 -20.06 1.24
N ASP A 125 0.68 -20.44 1.65
CA ASP A 125 1.21 -20.22 3.00
C ASP A 125 1.91 -18.85 3.19
N GLY A 126 1.49 -17.85 2.41
CA GLY A 126 2.02 -16.48 2.46
C GLY A 126 2.85 -16.12 1.22
N TRP A 127 3.89 -15.33 1.44
CA TRP A 127 4.69 -14.74 0.36
C TRP A 127 5.73 -15.71 -0.16
N VAL A 128 5.64 -16.06 -1.44
CA VAL A 128 6.58 -16.96 -2.12
C VAL A 128 7.48 -16.18 -3.08
N ASP A 129 8.54 -16.84 -3.54
CA ASP A 129 9.47 -16.32 -4.54
C ASP A 129 8.99 -16.77 -5.94
N VAL A 130 8.11 -15.97 -6.56
CA VAL A 130 7.46 -16.32 -7.84
C VAL A 130 8.38 -16.12 -9.05
N ASP A 131 9.27 -15.13 -9.01
CA ASP A 131 10.21 -14.82 -10.09
C ASP A 131 11.54 -15.59 -9.97
N ARG A 132 11.73 -16.32 -8.87
CA ARG A 132 12.92 -17.12 -8.54
C ARG A 132 14.17 -16.27 -8.39
N ASN A 133 14.02 -15.00 -7.99
CA ASN A 133 15.12 -14.10 -7.73
C ASN A 133 15.79 -14.38 -6.37
N GLY A 134 15.20 -15.25 -5.52
CA GLY A 134 15.64 -15.63 -4.18
C GLY A 134 15.02 -14.81 -3.04
N CYS A 135 13.99 -14.02 -3.33
CA CYS A 135 13.37 -13.04 -2.44
C CYS A 135 11.86 -13.32 -2.39
N SER A 136 11.25 -13.14 -1.23
CA SER A 136 9.79 -13.33 -1.12
C SER A 136 9.10 -12.14 -1.76
N THR A 137 7.95 -12.36 -2.40
CA THR A 137 7.13 -11.29 -3.00
C THR A 137 6.92 -10.08 -2.07
N ARG A 138 6.70 -10.27 -0.77
CA ARG A 138 6.60 -9.15 0.19
C ARG A 138 7.83 -8.24 0.18
N ASN A 139 9.02 -8.81 0.14
CA ASN A 139 10.24 -8.04 0.14
C ASN A 139 10.48 -7.38 -1.23
N ASP A 140 10.08 -8.03 -2.33
CA ASP A 140 10.13 -7.40 -3.65
C ASP A 140 9.20 -6.17 -3.71
N VAL A 141 7.98 -6.28 -3.14
CA VAL A 141 7.04 -5.16 -3.04
C VAL A 141 7.57 -4.07 -2.12
N LEU A 142 8.13 -4.41 -0.94
CA LEU A 142 8.74 -3.42 -0.06
C LEU A 142 9.96 -2.73 -0.70
N GLU A 143 10.77 -3.46 -1.47
CA GLU A 143 11.91 -2.87 -2.18
C GLU A 143 11.46 -1.96 -3.32
N ARG A 144 10.37 -2.31 -4.01
CA ARG A 144 9.75 -1.50 -5.08
C ARG A 144 9.13 -0.21 -4.54
N ASP A 145 8.38 -0.30 -3.44
CA ASP A 145 7.48 0.77 -2.99
C ASP A 145 8.08 1.68 -1.91
N LEU A 146 9.20 1.30 -1.29
CA LEU A 146 9.85 2.12 -0.28
C LEU A 146 11.02 2.93 -0.87
N ASP A 147 11.15 4.17 -0.41
CA ASP A 147 12.33 4.98 -0.60
C ASP A 147 13.43 4.60 0.40
N ALA A 148 14.69 4.83 0.00
CA ALA A 148 15.87 4.72 0.88
C ALA A 148 15.95 3.37 1.64
N VAL A 149 15.68 2.29 0.91
CA VAL A 149 15.68 0.92 1.43
C VAL A 149 17.04 0.51 1.98
N THR A 150 17.03 -0.16 3.14
CA THR A 150 18.16 -0.92 3.67
C THR A 150 17.74 -2.35 3.92
N TRP A 151 18.70 -3.27 4.03
CA TRP A 151 18.45 -4.70 4.23
C TRP A 151 19.11 -5.20 5.52
N LEU A 152 18.55 -6.28 6.08
CA LEU A 152 19.13 -6.91 7.26
C LEU A 152 20.50 -7.52 6.93
N PRO A 153 21.48 -7.46 7.87
CA PRO A 153 22.78 -8.10 7.67
C PRO A 153 22.65 -9.60 7.39
N ASP A 154 23.41 -10.11 6.42
CA ASP A 154 23.48 -11.53 6.03
C ASP A 154 22.13 -12.17 5.63
N ARG A 155 21.11 -11.35 5.37
CA ARG A 155 19.77 -11.78 4.97
C ARG A 155 19.40 -11.09 3.65
N ARG A 156 19.78 -11.73 2.55
CA ARG A 156 19.50 -11.24 1.20
C ARG A 156 18.01 -10.90 1.05
N CYS A 157 17.73 -9.71 0.53
CA CYS A 157 16.38 -9.15 0.28
C CYS A 157 15.49 -8.92 1.50
N VAL A 158 15.88 -9.22 2.74
CA VAL A 158 15.01 -8.88 3.86
C VAL A 158 15.14 -7.39 4.16
N VAL A 159 14.17 -6.60 3.71
CA VAL A 159 14.14 -5.16 3.93
C VAL A 159 14.13 -4.87 5.43
N ALA A 160 15.10 -4.09 5.90
CA ALA A 160 15.29 -3.70 7.29
C ALA A 160 14.61 -2.36 7.59
N THR A 161 14.80 -1.37 6.72
CA THR A 161 14.18 -0.04 6.85
C THR A 161 13.88 0.54 5.48
N GLY A 162 13.00 1.53 5.44
CA GLY A 162 12.72 2.36 4.27
C GLY A 162 11.71 3.44 4.65
N THR A 163 11.30 4.27 3.68
CA THR A 163 10.23 5.26 3.87
C THR A 163 9.17 5.04 2.82
N LEU A 164 7.93 4.79 3.24
CA LEU A 164 6.79 4.68 2.35
C LEU A 164 6.22 6.08 2.12
N GLN A 165 6.04 6.49 0.86
CA GLN A 165 5.07 7.52 0.51
C GLN A 165 3.73 6.83 0.33
N ASP A 166 2.91 6.81 1.39
CA ASP A 166 1.77 5.90 1.46
C ASP A 166 0.63 6.36 0.53
N PRO A 167 0.26 5.55 -0.47
CA PRO A 167 -0.80 5.93 -1.40
C PRO A 167 -2.19 5.91 -0.75
N TYR A 168 -2.37 5.23 0.38
CA TYR A 168 -3.68 5.14 1.03
C TYR A 168 -4.02 6.34 1.91
N THR A 169 -3.02 6.93 2.56
CA THR A 169 -3.21 8.05 3.50
C THR A 169 -2.52 9.35 3.09
N GLY A 170 -1.68 9.32 2.06
CA GLY A 170 -0.85 10.44 1.63
C GLY A 170 0.29 10.78 2.61
N ALA A 171 0.48 9.95 3.65
CA ALA A 171 1.49 10.17 4.68
C ALA A 171 2.85 9.58 4.29
N SER A 172 3.92 10.20 4.79
CA SER A 172 5.26 9.61 4.73
C SER A 172 5.51 8.76 5.98
N ILE A 173 5.72 7.46 5.80
CA ILE A 173 5.75 6.47 6.90
C ILE A 173 7.10 5.76 6.93
N PRO A 174 7.89 5.88 8.03
CA PRO A 174 9.09 5.09 8.18
C PRO A 174 8.73 3.62 8.43
N PHE A 175 9.26 2.73 7.60
CA PHE A 175 9.20 1.30 7.78
C PHE A 175 10.39 0.80 8.61
N PHE A 176 10.10 -0.10 9.55
CA PHE A 176 11.11 -0.85 10.28
C PHE A 176 10.72 -2.32 10.32
N HIS A 177 11.63 -3.19 9.91
CA HIS A 177 11.51 -4.61 10.20
C HIS A 177 11.63 -4.85 11.71
N ASP A 178 10.86 -5.79 12.26
CA ASP A 178 10.80 -6.05 13.72
C ASP A 178 12.18 -6.29 14.36
N ALA A 179 13.11 -6.88 13.63
CA ALA A 179 14.48 -7.13 14.07
C ALA A 179 15.33 -5.85 14.31
N VAL A 180 14.95 -4.71 13.74
CA VAL A 180 15.66 -3.42 13.88
C VAL A 180 14.73 -2.29 14.34
N ALA A 181 13.49 -2.64 14.70
CA ALA A 181 12.46 -1.68 15.07
C ALA A 181 12.81 -0.97 16.40
N PRO A 182 12.75 0.38 16.45
CA PRO A 182 12.85 1.11 17.71
C PRO A 182 11.72 0.73 18.66
N GLU A 183 12.00 0.77 19.97
CA GLU A 183 10.98 0.54 20.99
C GLU A 183 9.80 1.50 20.82
N GLY A 184 8.57 0.97 20.88
CA GLY A 184 7.34 1.74 20.70
C GLY A 184 6.96 2.05 19.24
N SER A 185 7.79 1.67 18.26
CA SER A 185 7.38 1.72 16.86
C SER A 185 6.36 0.64 16.51
N ARG A 186 5.69 0.77 15.36
CA ARG A 186 4.76 -0.25 14.84
C ARG A 186 5.48 -1.46 14.22
N GLY A 187 6.82 -1.46 14.17
CA GLY A 187 7.62 -2.49 13.52
C GLY A 187 7.12 -2.79 12.11
N SER A 188 7.13 -4.08 11.75
CA SER A 188 6.68 -4.55 10.44
C SER A 188 5.18 -4.34 10.20
N GLN A 189 4.40 -4.00 11.24
CA GLN A 189 2.96 -3.74 11.14
C GLN A 189 2.64 -2.28 10.78
N GLY A 190 3.64 -1.39 10.80
CA GLY A 190 3.47 -0.01 10.37
C GLY A 190 3.19 0.12 8.87
N VAL A 191 3.85 -0.73 8.07
CA VAL A 191 3.64 -0.86 6.62
C VAL A 191 3.36 -2.31 6.30
N GLN A 192 2.23 -2.57 5.66
CA GLN A 192 1.80 -3.89 5.21
C GLN A 192 1.79 -3.95 3.69
N VAL A 193 1.80 -5.16 3.14
CA VAL A 193 1.55 -5.38 1.71
C VAL A 193 0.08 -5.78 1.57
N ASP A 194 -0.71 -4.91 0.94
CA ASP A 194 -2.13 -5.11 0.66
C ASP A 194 -2.34 -5.68 -0.75
N HIS A 195 -3.42 -6.46 -0.90
CA HIS A 195 -3.96 -6.86 -2.19
C HIS A 195 -5.02 -5.85 -2.62
N ILE A 196 -4.83 -5.16 -3.74
CA ILE A 196 -5.75 -4.12 -4.25
C ILE A 196 -7.20 -4.63 -4.29
N ILE A 197 -7.38 -5.86 -4.80
CA ILE A 197 -8.57 -6.70 -4.59
C ILE A 197 -8.22 -7.72 -3.50
N SER A 198 -8.91 -7.69 -2.36
CA SER A 198 -8.60 -8.60 -1.26
C SER A 198 -8.73 -10.07 -1.70
N LEU A 199 -7.98 -10.98 -1.08
CA LEU A 199 -8.07 -12.41 -1.38
C LEU A 199 -9.49 -12.97 -1.17
N SER A 200 -10.24 -12.43 -0.21
CA SER A 200 -11.65 -12.82 -0.01
C SER A 200 -12.54 -12.30 -1.14
N ALA A 201 -12.36 -11.05 -1.56
CA ALA A 201 -13.11 -10.48 -2.69
C ALA A 201 -12.79 -11.22 -4.00
N ALA A 202 -11.53 -11.58 -4.24
CA ALA A 202 -11.13 -12.40 -5.38
C ALA A 202 -11.74 -13.80 -5.32
N HIS A 203 -11.78 -14.41 -4.14
CA HIS A 203 -12.46 -15.70 -3.92
C HIS A 203 -13.92 -15.64 -4.34
N ASP A 204 -14.67 -14.65 -3.86
CA ASP A 204 -16.07 -14.45 -4.22
C ASP A 204 -16.23 -14.08 -5.72
N GLY A 205 -15.28 -13.33 -6.27
CA GLY A 205 -15.20 -12.93 -7.68
C GLY A 205 -14.91 -14.04 -8.68
N GLY A 206 -14.61 -15.26 -8.21
CA GLY A 206 -14.44 -16.43 -9.07
C GLY A 206 -13.20 -17.28 -8.76
N ALA A 207 -12.28 -16.78 -7.94
CA ALA A 207 -11.05 -17.50 -7.61
C ALA A 207 -11.27 -18.80 -6.80
N TRP A 208 -12.48 -18.97 -6.24
CA TRP A 208 -12.90 -20.24 -5.64
C TRP A 208 -12.83 -21.42 -6.64
N ALA A 209 -12.99 -21.15 -7.94
CA ALA A 209 -12.99 -22.16 -9.00
C ALA A 209 -11.59 -22.41 -9.60
N TRP A 210 -10.61 -21.57 -9.27
CA TRP A 210 -9.24 -21.70 -9.76
C TRP A 210 -8.54 -22.94 -9.21
N THR A 211 -7.46 -23.33 -9.85
CA THR A 211 -6.47 -24.23 -9.27
C THR A 211 -5.74 -23.54 -8.12
N GLU A 212 -5.10 -24.33 -7.26
CA GLU A 212 -4.26 -23.80 -6.19
C GLU A 212 -3.10 -22.95 -6.73
N ALA A 213 -2.49 -23.38 -7.85
CA ALA A 213 -1.40 -22.65 -8.48
C ALA A 213 -1.83 -21.26 -8.98
N GLU A 214 -3.01 -21.13 -9.56
CA GLU A 214 -3.58 -19.84 -9.99
C GLU A 214 -3.87 -18.92 -8.80
N ARG A 215 -4.41 -19.45 -7.70
CA ARG A 215 -4.61 -18.66 -6.46
C ARG A 215 -3.29 -18.18 -5.87
N ILE A 216 -2.27 -19.04 -5.81
CA ILE A 216 -0.93 -18.67 -5.34
C ILE A 216 -0.31 -17.61 -6.25
N ALA A 217 -0.47 -17.75 -7.57
CA ALA A 217 0.01 -16.77 -8.55
C ALA A 217 -0.63 -15.40 -8.32
N PHE A 218 -1.97 -15.33 -8.24
CA PHE A 218 -2.70 -14.10 -7.92
C PHE A 218 -2.23 -13.49 -6.59
N ALA A 219 -2.11 -14.31 -5.54
CA ALA A 219 -1.72 -13.82 -4.22
C ALA A 219 -0.29 -13.26 -4.15
N ASN A 220 0.55 -13.56 -5.15
CA ASN A 220 1.95 -13.16 -5.22
C ASN A 220 2.29 -12.36 -6.48
N ASP A 221 1.29 -11.89 -7.22
CA ASP A 221 1.50 -11.06 -8.39
C ASP A 221 1.75 -9.61 -7.94
N PRO A 222 2.91 -9.01 -8.25
CA PRO A 222 3.22 -7.62 -7.93
C PRO A 222 2.16 -6.61 -8.40
N GLU A 223 1.44 -6.87 -9.49
CA GLU A 223 0.38 -6.00 -10.01
C GLU A 223 -0.86 -5.99 -9.10
N THR A 224 -1.05 -7.02 -8.29
CA THR A 224 -2.13 -7.06 -7.29
C THR A 224 -1.73 -6.39 -5.96
N LEU A 225 -0.45 -6.03 -5.78
CA LEU A 225 0.12 -5.72 -4.46
C LEU A 225 0.63 -4.29 -4.32
N LEU A 226 0.45 -3.70 -3.14
CA LEU A 226 0.98 -2.40 -2.75
C LEU A 226 1.48 -2.40 -1.30
N ALA A 227 2.62 -1.78 -1.03
CA ALA A 227 2.99 -1.41 0.33
C ALA A 227 2.14 -0.20 0.78
N VAL A 228 1.47 -0.34 1.93
CA VAL A 228 0.52 0.66 2.45
C VAL A 228 0.57 0.78 3.97
N ASP A 229 0.03 1.87 4.54
CA ASP A 229 -0.16 2.00 6.00
C ASP A 229 -0.97 0.82 6.56
N GLY A 230 -0.47 0.21 7.63
CA GLY A 230 -1.11 -0.97 8.22
C GLY A 230 -2.48 -0.71 8.83
N ALA A 231 -2.76 0.50 9.34
CA ALA A 231 -4.08 0.84 9.89
C ALA A 231 -5.08 1.14 8.76
N ALA A 232 -4.65 1.81 7.69
CA ALA A 232 -5.47 2.00 6.49
C ALA A 232 -5.84 0.64 5.86
N ASN A 233 -4.88 -0.29 5.74
CA ASN A 233 -5.15 -1.64 5.26
C ASN A 233 -6.14 -2.42 6.15
N ALA A 234 -5.98 -2.33 7.48
CA ALA A 234 -6.95 -2.91 8.40
C ALA A 234 -8.34 -2.26 8.28
N SER A 235 -8.38 -0.96 8.01
CA SER A 235 -9.59 -0.17 7.74
C SER A 235 -10.18 -0.42 6.34
N LYS A 236 -9.45 -1.05 5.42
CA LYS A 236 -9.99 -1.60 4.17
C LYS A 236 -10.60 -2.98 4.41
N GLY A 237 -9.82 -3.89 4.99
CA GLY A 237 -10.22 -5.29 5.16
C GLY A 237 -10.59 -5.92 3.81
N ASP A 238 -11.75 -6.57 3.75
CA ASP A 238 -12.27 -7.20 2.53
C ASP A 238 -13.28 -6.32 1.75
N ARG A 239 -13.37 -5.02 2.07
CA ARG A 239 -14.28 -4.10 1.39
C ARG A 239 -13.80 -3.79 -0.02
N GLY A 240 -14.77 -3.72 -0.95
CA GLY A 240 -14.56 -3.18 -2.28
C GLY A 240 -14.74 -1.64 -2.35
N PRO A 241 -14.49 -1.06 -3.54
CA PRO A 241 -14.48 0.39 -3.78
C PRO A 241 -15.72 1.15 -3.30
N SER A 242 -16.91 0.56 -3.37
CA SER A 242 -18.14 1.24 -2.94
C SER A 242 -18.26 1.41 -1.43
N ALA A 243 -17.57 0.59 -0.66
CA ALA A 243 -17.58 0.61 0.80
C ALA A 243 -16.30 1.19 1.40
N TRP A 244 -15.22 1.26 0.62
CA TRP A 244 -13.93 1.81 1.04
C TRP A 244 -13.14 2.34 -0.16
N LEU A 245 -12.62 3.55 -0.03
CA LEU A 245 -11.59 4.12 -0.90
C LEU A 245 -10.43 4.62 -0.01
N PRO A 246 -9.22 4.81 -0.57
CA PRO A 246 -8.13 5.50 0.09
C PRO A 246 -8.56 6.82 0.75
N ASP A 247 -8.02 7.11 1.93
CA ASP A 247 -8.25 8.40 2.62
C ASP A 247 -7.58 9.56 1.85
N ASP A 248 -6.53 9.27 1.07
CA ASP A 248 -5.93 10.21 0.13
C ASP A 248 -6.70 10.24 -1.21
N PRO A 249 -7.43 11.34 -1.53
CA PRO A 249 -8.13 11.47 -2.80
C PRO A 249 -7.19 11.54 -4.00
N GLY A 250 -5.91 11.91 -3.78
CA GLY A 250 -4.91 11.97 -4.85
C GLY A 250 -4.64 10.62 -5.49
N PHE A 251 -4.92 9.52 -4.79
CA PHE A 251 -4.70 8.16 -5.28
C PHE A 251 -5.97 7.50 -5.83
N TRP A 252 -7.12 8.18 -5.86
CA TRP A 252 -8.38 7.55 -6.27
C TRP A 252 -8.41 7.07 -7.72
N CYS A 253 -7.80 7.84 -8.63
CA CYS A 253 -7.72 7.48 -10.05
C CYS A 253 -6.85 6.23 -10.24
N ASP A 254 -5.63 6.23 -9.69
CA ASP A 254 -4.71 5.09 -9.73
C ASP A 254 -5.29 3.84 -9.06
N TYR A 255 -5.89 4.00 -7.87
CA TYR A 255 -6.57 2.92 -7.15
C TYR A 255 -7.65 2.28 -8.01
N SER A 256 -8.51 3.11 -8.61
CA SER A 256 -9.65 2.62 -9.41
C SER A 256 -9.19 2.00 -10.72
N ALA A 257 -8.21 2.60 -11.40
CA ALA A 257 -7.65 2.06 -12.64
C ALA A 257 -7.03 0.69 -12.39
N ARG A 258 -6.17 0.59 -11.38
CA ARG A 258 -5.51 -0.67 -11.01
C ARG A 258 -6.49 -1.73 -10.54
N TYR A 259 -7.52 -1.35 -9.78
CA TYR A 259 -8.57 -2.30 -9.38
C TYR A 259 -9.28 -2.90 -10.61
N VAL A 260 -9.63 -2.07 -11.60
CA VAL A 260 -10.26 -2.54 -12.85
C VAL A 260 -9.31 -3.43 -13.65
N GLU A 261 -8.05 -3.03 -13.80
CA GLU A 261 -7.03 -3.80 -14.53
C GLU A 261 -6.85 -5.19 -13.93
N VAL A 262 -6.66 -5.29 -12.61
CA VAL A 262 -6.56 -6.59 -11.91
C VAL A 262 -7.84 -7.40 -12.07
N ALA A 263 -9.02 -6.79 -11.93
CA ALA A 263 -10.27 -7.51 -12.09
C ALA A 263 -10.45 -8.07 -13.51
N VAL A 264 -10.05 -7.31 -14.54
CA VAL A 264 -10.10 -7.75 -15.94
C VAL A 264 -9.08 -8.85 -16.21
N GLU A 265 -7.82 -8.66 -15.81
CA GLU A 265 -6.73 -9.61 -16.07
C GLU A 265 -7.04 -10.99 -15.49
N TYR A 266 -7.60 -11.02 -14.28
CA TYR A 266 -7.95 -12.26 -13.60
C TYR A 266 -9.38 -12.73 -13.86
N GLY A 267 -10.17 -12.01 -14.67
CA GLY A 267 -11.55 -12.35 -14.97
C GLY A 267 -12.46 -12.41 -13.72
N LEU A 268 -12.20 -11.55 -12.75
CA LEU A 268 -12.94 -11.47 -11.50
C LEU A 268 -14.24 -10.69 -11.68
N ALA A 269 -15.34 -11.27 -11.19
CA ALA A 269 -16.58 -10.54 -11.01
C ALA A 269 -16.50 -9.64 -9.76
N VAL A 270 -17.15 -8.47 -9.83
CA VAL A 270 -17.18 -7.48 -8.75
C VAL A 270 -18.62 -7.23 -8.29
N GLU A 271 -18.80 -6.62 -7.11
CA GLU A 271 -20.12 -6.16 -6.74
C GLU A 271 -20.61 -5.08 -7.71
N ARG A 272 -21.92 -5.06 -7.98
CA ARG A 272 -22.52 -4.02 -8.82
C ARG A 272 -22.22 -2.62 -8.28
N ALA A 273 -22.27 -2.45 -6.95
CA ALA A 273 -21.97 -1.16 -6.32
C ALA A 273 -20.51 -0.76 -6.52
N ASP A 274 -19.57 -1.71 -6.43
CA ASP A 274 -18.15 -1.46 -6.66
C ASP A 274 -17.87 -1.04 -8.09
N ARG A 275 -18.45 -1.73 -9.09
CA ARG A 275 -18.29 -1.30 -10.49
C ARG A 275 -18.81 0.12 -10.71
N LEU A 276 -19.97 0.47 -10.15
CA LEU A 276 -20.53 1.82 -10.30
C LEU A 276 -19.62 2.87 -9.63
N MET A 277 -19.06 2.56 -8.45
CA MET A 277 -18.10 3.46 -7.80
C MET A 277 -16.83 3.66 -8.64
N LEU A 278 -16.27 2.56 -9.19
CA LEU A 278 -15.10 2.63 -10.07
C LEU A 278 -15.39 3.49 -11.31
N GLN A 279 -16.58 3.34 -11.91
CA GLN A 279 -17.04 4.16 -13.04
C GLN A 279 -17.13 5.64 -12.67
N ASP A 280 -17.77 5.96 -11.54
CA ASP A 280 -17.97 7.34 -11.10
C ASP A 280 -16.63 8.03 -10.80
N VAL A 281 -15.69 7.33 -10.16
CA VAL A 281 -14.34 7.85 -9.89
C VAL A 281 -13.57 8.07 -11.19
N LEU A 282 -13.48 7.04 -12.05
CA LEU A 282 -12.71 7.13 -13.29
C LEU A 282 -13.28 8.16 -14.27
N GLN A 283 -14.60 8.38 -14.28
CA GLN A 283 -15.23 9.43 -15.08
C GLN A 283 -14.84 10.84 -14.63
N ALA A 284 -14.46 11.02 -13.36
CA ALA A 284 -13.96 12.29 -12.84
C ALA A 284 -12.44 12.49 -13.08
N CYS A 285 -11.74 11.43 -13.52
CA CYS A 285 -10.32 11.45 -13.81
C CYS A 285 -9.98 11.78 -15.27
N VAL A 286 -10.97 11.81 -16.17
CA VAL A 286 -10.82 12.01 -17.63
C VAL A 286 -11.57 13.23 -18.16
#